data_AF-A0A9E1L6Y7-F1
#
_entry.id   AF-A0A9E1L6Y7-F1
#
_cell.length_a   1.000
_cell.length_b   1.000
_cell.length_c   1.000
_cell.angle_alpha   90.00
_cell.angle_beta   90.00
_cell.angle_gamma   90.00
#
_symmetry.space_group_name_H-M   'P 1'
#
loop_
_entity.id
_entity.type
_entity.pdbx_description
1 polymer ?
#
loop_
_entity_poly.entity_id
_entity_poly.type
_entity_poly.pdbx_seq_one_letter_code
_entity_poly.pdbx_strand_id
1 'polypeptide(L)'
;MSEQIIDLGDECTISQKKRSGLATASFICSLIFCCPVVTLVGVILGIVAILQIRGSQMTGRGLAWAGIIIGVITTALSTLFLVFAANAALSVLEQTPQTVTAALKAGFSGDIEGFRAEFSHGAVSANDEELATFIETLTSRYGTFDEAVIDMQAMQGEQKSSAGQVELPMQLVFETKTISTTVVILIQPDQTDYLNIDVQIQCLFISDLDKGDLAFPLASECGSKIPAHEE
;
A
#
# COMPACT_ATOMS: atom_id res chain seq x y z
N MET A 1 -81.18 32.58 6.45
CA MET A 1 -80.07 33.56 6.42
C MET A 1 -78.82 32.76 6.76
N SER A 2 -77.93 32.58 5.76
CA SER A 2 -76.48 32.26 5.75
C SER A 2 -75.81 31.74 7.04
N GLU A 3 -74.90 30.76 7.11
CA GLU A 3 -73.86 30.18 6.23
C GLU A 3 -73.33 28.89 6.94
N GLN A 4 -73.01 27.77 6.27
CA GLN A 4 -71.64 27.28 5.92
C GLN A 4 -70.63 27.29 7.11
N ILE A 5 -69.82 26.26 7.44
CA ILE A 5 -69.13 25.27 6.60
C ILE A 5 -68.28 24.28 7.48
N ILE A 6 -68.08 23.04 6.97
CA ILE A 6 -66.91 22.12 7.09
C ILE A 6 -66.73 21.21 8.32
N ASP A 7 -67.07 19.94 8.04
CA ASP A 7 -66.62 18.62 8.54
C ASP A 7 -65.09 18.45 8.44
N LEU A 8 -64.46 17.69 9.34
CA LEU A 8 -63.32 16.82 9.00
C LEU A 8 -63.04 15.87 10.17
N GLY A 9 -63.28 14.58 9.93
CA GLY A 9 -62.89 13.47 10.77
C GLY A 9 -61.37 13.29 10.87
N ASP A 10 -60.92 12.89 12.04
CA ASP A 10 -59.56 12.42 12.28
C ASP A 10 -59.67 10.96 12.76
N GLU A 11 -59.60 10.03 11.80
CA GLU A 11 -59.50 8.60 12.07
C GLU A 11 -58.12 8.28 12.65
N CYS A 12 -58.13 7.90 13.92
CA CYS A 12 -57.04 7.25 14.61
C CYS A 12 -56.78 5.84 14.01
N THR A 13 -55.59 5.62 13.43
CA THR A 13 -55.08 4.27 13.16
C THR A 13 -53.71 4.07 13.81
N ILE A 14 -53.67 3.19 14.81
CA ILE A 14 -52.49 2.63 15.48
C ILE A 14 -51.71 1.74 14.48
N SER A 15 -50.37 1.88 14.34
CA SER A 15 -49.53 0.80 13.79
C SER A 15 -48.09 0.78 14.32
N GLN A 16 -47.64 -0.42 14.66
CA GLN A 16 -46.43 -0.81 15.39
C GLN A 16 -45.12 -0.78 14.55
N LYS A 17 -44.03 -0.34 15.20
CA LYS A 17 -42.68 -0.98 15.28
C LYS A 17 -41.96 -1.45 13.98
N LYS A 18 -40.83 -0.82 13.63
CA LYS A 18 -39.54 -1.48 13.31
C LYS A 18 -38.45 -0.45 12.95
N ARG A 19 -37.34 -0.44 13.71
CA ARG A 19 -36.07 0.14 13.24
C ARG A 19 -35.74 -0.52 11.89
N SER A 20 -35.62 0.28 10.84
CA SER A 20 -35.41 -0.26 9.50
C SER A 20 -34.00 -0.84 9.39
N GLY A 21 -33.88 -2.17 9.43
CA GLY A 21 -32.66 -2.90 9.07
C GLY A 21 -32.15 -2.57 7.66
N LEU A 22 -32.98 -1.91 6.85
CA LEU A 22 -32.62 -1.32 5.57
C LEU A 22 -31.53 -0.24 5.68
N ALA A 23 -31.51 0.56 6.76
CA ALA A 23 -30.51 1.61 6.94
C ALA A 23 -29.12 1.02 7.26
N THR A 24 -29.06 -0.17 7.83
CA THR A 24 -27.81 -0.90 8.12
C THR A 24 -27.35 -1.72 6.92
N ALA A 25 -28.26 -2.34 6.15
CA ALA A 25 -27.93 -2.93 4.84
C ALA A 25 -27.42 -1.87 3.85
N SER A 26 -28.03 -0.68 3.96
CA SER A 26 -27.55 0.66 3.61
C SER A 26 -26.05 0.91 3.73
N PHE A 27 -25.46 0.44 4.82
CA PHE A 27 -24.08 0.70 5.23
C PHE A 27 -23.13 -0.34 4.73
N ILE A 28 -23.58 -1.57 4.74
CA ILE A 28 -22.79 -2.74 4.40
C ILE A 28 -22.59 -2.85 2.89
N CYS A 29 -23.61 -2.51 2.09
CA CYS A 29 -23.52 -2.26 0.65
C CYS A 29 -22.30 -1.41 0.24
N SER A 30 -21.96 -0.41 1.05
CA SER A 30 -20.99 0.63 0.71
C SER A 30 -19.62 0.42 1.25
N LEU A 31 -19.41 -0.70 1.91
CA LEU A 31 -18.09 -1.16 2.29
C LEU A 31 -17.58 -2.24 1.33
N ILE A 32 -18.46 -2.83 0.51
CA ILE A 32 -18.18 -4.06 -0.25
C ILE A 32 -17.51 -3.86 -1.60
N PHE A 33 -17.56 -2.68 -2.18
CA PHE A 33 -17.24 -2.52 -3.58
C PHE A 33 -16.36 -1.31 -3.81
N CYS A 34 -15.20 -1.39 -3.18
CA CYS A 34 -13.91 -0.88 -3.61
C CYS A 34 -13.35 -1.90 -4.65
N CYS A 35 -14.21 -2.50 -5.50
CA CYS A 35 -14.53 -2.18 -6.90
C CYS A 35 -15.31 -0.84 -7.12
N PRO A 36 -16.13 -0.56 -8.17
CA PRO A 36 -16.95 0.69 -8.28
C PRO A 36 -18.42 0.75 -7.70
N VAL A 37 -18.74 0.23 -6.50
CA VAL A 37 -20.12 0.21 -5.89
C VAL A 37 -20.15 0.53 -4.36
N VAL A 38 -18.99 0.71 -3.71
CA VAL A 38 -18.80 1.26 -2.35
C VAL A 38 -19.27 2.71 -2.38
N THR A 39 -19.00 3.37 -3.50
CA THR A 39 -19.53 4.68 -3.83
C THR A 39 -21.05 4.67 -3.90
N LEU A 40 -21.68 3.64 -4.48
CA LEU A 40 -23.13 3.64 -4.71
C LEU A 40 -23.91 3.56 -3.41
N VAL A 41 -23.49 2.67 -2.50
CA VAL A 41 -24.28 2.45 -1.29
C VAL A 41 -23.97 3.52 -0.22
N GLY A 42 -22.83 4.21 -0.32
CA GLY A 42 -22.38 5.24 0.60
C GLY A 42 -23.12 6.53 0.26
N VAL A 43 -23.35 6.71 -1.04
CA VAL A 43 -24.30 7.66 -1.60
C VAL A 43 -25.74 7.30 -1.22
N ILE A 44 -26.19 6.04 -1.28
CA ILE A 44 -27.56 5.66 -0.87
C ILE A 44 -27.78 5.84 0.64
N LEU A 45 -26.78 5.54 1.47
CA LEU A 45 -26.80 5.85 2.90
C LEU A 45 -26.79 7.33 3.20
N GLY A 46 -26.00 8.09 2.44
CA GLY A 46 -26.00 9.55 2.49
C GLY A 46 -27.38 10.09 2.12
N ILE A 47 -28.02 9.52 1.09
CA ILE A 47 -29.38 9.88 0.65
C ILE A 47 -30.43 9.49 1.69
N VAL A 48 -30.32 8.31 2.33
CA VAL A 48 -31.24 7.86 3.40
C VAL A 48 -31.05 8.68 4.69
N ALA A 49 -29.83 9.10 5.00
CA ALA A 49 -29.55 10.04 6.08
C ALA A 49 -30.18 11.42 5.81
N ILE A 50 -30.07 11.92 4.57
CA ILE A 50 -30.68 13.19 4.12
C ILE A 50 -32.23 13.12 4.12
N LEU A 51 -32.81 11.96 3.77
CA LEU A 51 -34.27 11.77 3.75
C LEU A 51 -34.87 11.55 5.14
N GLN A 52 -34.11 11.00 6.11
CA GLN A 52 -34.54 10.93 7.53
C GLN A 52 -34.59 12.31 8.22
N ILE A 53 -33.87 13.31 7.71
CA ILE A 53 -33.84 14.68 8.24
C ILE A 53 -35.07 15.50 7.81
N ARG A 54 -35.78 15.08 6.76
CA ARG A 54 -36.90 15.86 6.19
C ARG A 54 -38.22 15.77 6.95
N GLY A 55 -38.33 14.91 7.97
CA GLY A 55 -39.62 14.56 8.58
C GLY A 55 -39.89 15.05 10.01
N SER A 56 -38.90 15.50 10.79
CA SER A 56 -39.13 15.86 12.20
C SER A 56 -38.89 17.35 12.50
N GLN A 57 -39.98 18.03 12.85
CA GLN A 57 -40.03 19.40 13.35
C GLN A 57 -39.46 19.52 14.78
N MET A 58 -38.21 19.09 15.04
CA MET A 58 -37.59 19.24 16.36
C MET A 58 -36.07 19.49 16.28
N THR A 59 -35.59 20.36 17.17
CA THR A 59 -34.21 20.69 17.54
C THR A 59 -33.14 19.67 17.09
N GLY A 60 -32.71 19.72 15.82
CA GLY A 60 -31.78 18.74 15.25
C GLY A 60 -31.13 19.15 13.93
N ARG A 61 -31.44 20.34 13.40
CA ARG A 61 -30.91 20.85 12.12
C ARG A 61 -29.39 21.00 12.12
N GLY A 62 -28.78 21.31 13.26
CA GLY A 62 -27.31 21.35 13.40
C GLY A 62 -26.65 19.98 13.26
N LEU A 63 -27.28 18.94 13.83
CA LEU A 63 -26.77 17.56 13.77
C LEU A 63 -26.89 16.97 12.35
N ALA A 64 -27.97 17.33 11.65
CA ALA A 64 -28.17 17.02 10.24
C ALA A 64 -27.08 17.60 9.33
N TRP A 65 -26.77 18.89 9.48
CA TRP A 65 -25.70 19.55 8.74
C TRP A 65 -24.31 18.98 9.08
N ALA A 66 -24.06 18.67 10.35
CA ALA A 66 -22.83 18.02 10.78
C ALA A 66 -22.65 16.64 10.10
N GLY A 67 -23.70 15.83 10.01
CA GLY A 67 -23.65 14.53 9.32
C GLY A 67 -23.30 14.63 7.84
N ILE A 68 -23.84 15.63 7.13
CA ILE A 68 -23.51 15.87 5.71
C ILE A 68 -22.05 16.31 5.55
N ILE A 69 -21.59 17.27 6.35
CA ILE A 69 -20.22 17.79 6.27
C ILE A 69 -19.21 16.69 6.58
N ILE A 70 -19.43 15.93 7.66
CA ILE A 70 -18.56 14.80 8.03
C ILE A 70 -18.58 13.75 6.92
N GLY A 71 -19.75 13.39 6.39
CA GLY A 71 -19.86 12.43 5.30
C GLY A 71 -19.06 12.83 4.06
N VAL A 72 -19.15 14.10 3.64
CA VAL A 72 -18.38 14.62 2.49
C VAL A 72 -16.88 14.62 2.78
N ILE A 73 -16.45 15.07 3.96
CA ILE A 73 -15.03 15.10 4.35
C ILE A 73 -14.47 13.68 4.42
N THR A 74 -15.15 12.76 5.08
CA THR A 74 -14.72 11.36 5.21
C THR A 74 -14.69 10.67 3.86
N THR A 75 -15.66 10.93 2.96
CA THR A 75 -15.66 10.37 1.60
C THR A 75 -14.52 10.94 0.76
N ALA A 76 -14.26 12.25 0.83
CA ALA A 76 -13.15 12.87 0.12
C ALA A 76 -11.79 12.37 0.62
N LEU A 77 -11.59 12.30 1.94
CA LEU A 77 -10.36 11.78 2.55
C LEU A 77 -10.14 10.31 2.24
N SER A 78 -11.18 9.48 2.33
CA SER A 78 -11.06 8.04 2.01
C SER A 78 -10.78 7.81 0.52
N THR A 79 -11.40 8.58 -0.38
CA THR A 79 -11.11 8.50 -1.82
C THR A 79 -9.67 8.92 -2.11
N LEU A 80 -9.21 10.03 -1.53
CA LEU A 80 -7.83 10.49 -1.70
C LEU A 80 -6.82 9.47 -1.16
N PHE A 81 -7.08 8.93 0.04
CA PHE A 81 -6.23 7.89 0.64
C PHE A 81 -6.18 6.62 -0.23
N LEU A 82 -7.32 6.20 -0.78
CA LEU A 82 -7.40 5.03 -1.64
C LEU A 82 -6.64 5.23 -2.94
N VAL A 83 -6.78 6.39 -3.59
CA VAL A 83 -6.02 6.73 -4.81
C VAL A 83 -4.52 6.75 -4.50
N PHE A 84 -4.12 7.39 -3.40
CA PHE A 84 -2.72 7.41 -2.97
C PHE A 84 -2.19 6.00 -2.70
N ALA A 85 -2.91 5.19 -1.93
CA ALA A 85 -2.50 3.83 -1.60
C ALA A 85 -2.42 2.93 -2.85
N ALA A 86 -3.34 3.09 -3.80
CA ALA A 86 -3.32 2.36 -5.07
C ALA A 86 -2.12 2.76 -5.94
N ASN A 87 -1.85 4.07 -6.08
CA ASN A 87 -0.68 4.57 -6.80
C ASN A 87 0.63 4.11 -6.14
N ALA A 88 0.72 4.18 -4.82
CA ALA A 88 1.87 3.70 -4.07
C ALA A 88 2.08 2.18 -4.26
N ALA A 89 1.02 1.38 -4.18
CA ALA A 89 1.13 -0.06 -4.39
C ALA A 89 1.58 -0.41 -5.81
N LEU A 90 1.04 0.28 -6.82
CA LEU A 90 1.38 0.04 -8.22
C LEU A 90 2.82 0.48 -8.54
N SER A 91 3.22 1.64 -8.05
CA SER A 91 4.60 2.13 -8.21
C SER A 91 5.62 1.23 -7.51
N VAL A 92 5.36 0.70 -6.31
CA VAL A 92 6.25 -0.30 -5.70
C VAL A 92 6.42 -1.53 -6.60
N LEU A 93 5.33 -2.04 -7.17
CA LEU A 93 5.37 -3.24 -8.01
C LEU A 93 6.19 -3.01 -9.30
N GLU A 94 6.12 -1.82 -9.88
CA GLU A 94 6.82 -1.47 -11.13
C GLU A 94 8.25 -0.94 -10.91
N GLN A 95 8.47 -0.10 -9.89
CA GLN A 95 9.76 0.54 -9.61
C GLN A 95 10.73 -0.40 -8.91
N THR A 96 10.30 -1.23 -7.95
CA THR A 96 11.23 -2.08 -7.19
C THR A 96 12.08 -2.99 -8.08
N PRO A 97 11.50 -3.75 -9.03
CA PRO A 97 12.28 -4.59 -9.95
C PRO A 97 13.26 -3.75 -10.78
N GLN A 98 12.84 -2.56 -11.21
CA GLN A 98 13.64 -1.66 -12.04
C GLN A 98 14.81 -1.06 -11.25
N THR A 99 14.57 -0.51 -10.07
CA THR A 99 15.56 0.02 -9.13
C THR A 99 16.60 -1.04 -8.79
N VAL A 100 16.18 -2.27 -8.46
CA VAL A 100 17.11 -3.34 -8.11
C VAL A 100 17.88 -3.85 -9.33
N THR A 101 17.23 -3.93 -10.49
CA THR A 101 17.90 -4.29 -11.74
C THR A 101 18.92 -3.23 -12.14
N ALA A 102 18.57 -1.94 -12.03
CA ALA A 102 19.44 -0.81 -12.33
C ALA A 102 20.64 -0.79 -11.38
N ALA A 103 20.41 -0.93 -10.07
CA ALA A 103 21.45 -1.00 -9.06
C ALA A 103 22.42 -2.14 -9.37
N LEU A 104 21.91 -3.37 -9.51
CA LEU A 104 22.77 -4.52 -9.80
C LEU A 104 23.53 -4.33 -11.12
N LYS A 105 22.87 -3.90 -12.21
CA LYS A 105 23.55 -3.62 -13.49
C LYS A 105 24.66 -2.58 -13.35
N ALA A 106 24.43 -1.50 -12.61
CA ALA A 106 25.45 -0.50 -12.30
C ALA A 106 26.63 -1.12 -11.54
N GLY A 107 26.35 -1.97 -10.55
CA GLY A 107 27.37 -2.72 -9.82
C GLY A 107 28.20 -3.63 -10.73
N PHE A 108 27.56 -4.41 -11.61
CA PHE A 108 28.23 -5.28 -12.59
C PHE A 108 29.02 -4.50 -13.65
N SER A 109 28.62 -3.27 -14.00
CA SER A 109 29.38 -2.41 -14.91
C SER A 109 30.52 -1.63 -14.23
N GLY A 110 30.68 -1.76 -12.90
CA GLY A 110 31.65 -1.01 -12.12
C GLY A 110 31.26 0.45 -11.87
N ASP A 111 30.00 0.82 -12.11
CA ASP A 111 29.44 2.14 -11.81
C ASP A 111 28.99 2.19 -10.34
N ILE A 112 29.94 2.50 -9.47
CA ILE A 112 29.71 2.59 -8.03
C ILE A 112 28.76 3.73 -7.68
N GLU A 113 28.83 4.87 -8.37
CA GLU A 113 27.96 6.02 -8.12
C GLU A 113 26.52 5.70 -8.49
N GLY A 114 26.30 5.10 -9.66
CA GLY A 114 24.98 4.63 -10.09
C GLY A 114 24.42 3.56 -9.15
N PHE A 115 25.25 2.61 -8.70
CA PHE A 115 24.84 1.63 -7.72
C PHE A 115 24.39 2.29 -6.41
N ARG A 116 25.19 3.22 -5.86
CA ARG A 116 24.90 3.89 -4.58
C ARG A 116 23.68 4.81 -4.65
N ALA A 117 23.38 5.39 -5.81
CA ALA A 117 22.24 6.29 -5.99
C ALA A 117 20.90 5.59 -5.72
N GLU A 118 20.80 4.30 -6.04
CA GLU A 118 19.57 3.50 -5.84
C GLU A 118 19.40 3.02 -4.39
N PHE A 119 20.44 3.18 -3.57
CA PHE A 119 20.44 2.76 -2.18
C PHE A 119 20.17 3.94 -1.23
N SER A 120 19.45 3.66 -0.14
CA SER A 120 19.23 4.63 0.92
C SER A 120 20.54 5.02 1.62
N HIS A 121 20.58 6.20 2.25
CA HIS A 121 21.77 6.78 2.89
C HIS A 121 22.59 5.82 3.80
N GLY A 122 21.95 4.83 4.43
CA GLY A 122 22.64 3.82 5.25
C GLY A 122 23.53 2.87 4.43
N ALA A 123 23.12 2.52 3.22
CA ALA A 123 23.88 1.66 2.31
C ALA A 123 24.89 2.44 1.45
N VAL A 124 24.70 3.76 1.31
CA VAL A 124 25.73 4.69 0.78
C VAL A 124 26.99 4.72 1.66
N SER A 125 26.92 4.20 2.89
CA SER A 125 28.08 4.11 3.81
C SER A 125 28.91 2.83 3.65
N ALA A 126 28.48 1.86 2.83
CA ALA A 126 29.27 0.66 2.54
C ALA A 126 30.60 1.05 1.89
N ASN A 127 31.68 0.30 2.09
CA ASN A 127 32.97 0.60 1.47
C ASN A 127 32.95 0.17 -0.02
N ASP A 128 33.69 0.86 -0.89
CA ASP A 128 33.81 0.48 -2.31
C ASP A 128 34.37 -0.95 -2.47
N GLU A 129 35.27 -1.35 -1.57
CA GLU A 129 35.85 -2.69 -1.49
C GLU A 129 34.80 -3.76 -1.15
N GLU A 130 33.81 -3.43 -0.32
CA GLU A 130 32.72 -4.34 0.05
C GLU A 130 31.81 -4.57 -1.17
N LEU A 131 31.45 -3.49 -1.87
CA LEU A 131 30.67 -3.58 -3.11
C LEU A 131 31.41 -4.41 -4.17
N ALA A 132 32.70 -4.14 -4.39
CA ALA A 132 33.50 -4.89 -5.35
C ALA A 132 33.55 -6.39 -4.99
N THR A 133 33.77 -6.71 -3.71
CA THR A 133 33.77 -8.11 -3.23
C THR A 133 32.41 -8.78 -3.42
N PHE A 134 31.32 -8.06 -3.16
CA PHE A 134 29.97 -8.57 -3.35
C PHE A 134 29.67 -8.87 -4.82
N ILE A 135 29.93 -7.93 -5.74
CA ILE A 135 29.71 -8.11 -7.18
C ILE A 135 30.63 -9.19 -7.75
N GLU A 136 31.90 -9.25 -7.34
CA GLU A 136 32.83 -10.31 -7.75
C GLU A 136 32.32 -11.69 -7.29
N THR A 137 31.85 -11.78 -6.05
CA THR A 137 31.25 -13.01 -5.51
C THR A 137 30.00 -13.40 -6.29
N LEU A 138 29.11 -12.46 -6.62
CA LEU A 138 27.92 -12.74 -7.44
C LEU A 138 28.29 -13.20 -8.85
N THR A 139 29.23 -12.51 -9.50
CA THR A 139 29.68 -12.84 -10.86
C THR A 139 30.32 -14.23 -10.89
N SER A 140 31.19 -14.53 -9.92
CA SER A 140 31.87 -15.83 -9.81
C SER A 140 30.89 -16.96 -9.49
N ARG A 141 29.87 -16.71 -8.66
CA ARG A 141 28.90 -17.73 -8.25
C ARG A 141 27.78 -17.97 -9.27
N TYR A 142 27.26 -16.93 -9.92
CA TYR A 142 26.01 -17.00 -10.70
C TYR A 142 26.15 -16.54 -12.15
N GLY A 143 27.27 -15.91 -12.51
CA GLY A 143 27.54 -15.41 -13.86
C GLY A 143 26.93 -14.03 -14.11
N THR A 144 26.52 -13.78 -15.35
CA THR A 144 25.97 -12.49 -15.79
C THR A 144 24.54 -12.30 -15.28
N PHE A 145 24.27 -11.17 -14.65
CA PHE A 145 22.93 -10.76 -14.21
C PHE A 145 22.09 -10.21 -15.37
N ASP A 146 20.83 -10.61 -15.45
CA ASP A 146 19.88 -10.16 -16.48
C ASP A 146 18.83 -9.20 -15.92
N GLU A 147 18.00 -9.67 -14.99
CA GLU A 147 16.94 -8.89 -14.37
C GLU A 147 16.54 -9.39 -12.98
N ALA A 148 15.92 -8.51 -12.19
CA ALA A 148 15.27 -8.86 -10.94
C ALA A 148 13.76 -8.87 -11.15
N VAL A 149 13.08 -9.91 -10.68
CA VAL A 149 11.62 -10.04 -10.75
C VAL A 149 11.06 -10.34 -9.37
N ILE A 150 9.86 -9.86 -9.07
CA ILE A 150 9.21 -10.12 -7.78
C ILE A 150 8.76 -11.59 -7.72
N ASP A 151 9.07 -12.25 -6.61
CA ASP A 151 8.61 -13.61 -6.37
C ASP A 151 7.16 -13.59 -5.87
N MET A 152 6.22 -13.59 -6.81
CA MET A 152 4.79 -13.57 -6.49
C MET A 152 4.33 -14.77 -5.67
N GLN A 153 5.06 -15.90 -5.68
CA GLN A 153 4.72 -17.06 -4.86
C GLN A 153 5.13 -16.82 -3.41
N ALA A 154 6.36 -16.32 -3.20
CA ALA A 154 6.85 -15.99 -1.86
C ALA A 154 6.11 -14.79 -1.25
N MET A 155 5.59 -13.85 -2.07
CA MET A 155 4.76 -12.73 -1.60
C MET A 155 3.43 -13.16 -0.95
N GLN A 156 2.94 -14.38 -1.20
CA GLN A 156 1.69 -14.87 -0.57
C GLN A 156 1.88 -15.25 0.91
N GLY A 157 3.11 -15.20 1.43
CA GLY A 157 3.44 -15.40 2.84
C GLY A 157 3.16 -14.16 3.71
N GLU A 158 3.53 -14.23 4.99
CA GLU A 158 3.45 -13.07 5.89
C GLU A 158 4.39 -11.95 5.44
N GLN A 159 3.82 -10.91 4.82
CA GLN A 159 4.58 -9.73 4.41
C GLN A 159 4.91 -8.87 5.65
N LYS A 160 6.15 -8.96 6.11
CA LYS A 160 6.64 -8.19 7.24
C LYS A 160 6.97 -6.76 6.78
N SER A 161 6.00 -5.85 6.89
CA SER A 161 6.24 -4.42 6.71
C SER A 161 6.34 -3.73 8.07
N SER A 162 7.39 -2.93 8.26
CA SER A 162 7.66 -2.20 9.50
C SER A 162 8.04 -0.77 9.18
N ALA A 163 7.34 0.22 9.75
CA ALA A 163 7.73 1.64 9.78
C ALA A 163 8.29 2.22 8.46
N GLY A 164 7.64 1.96 7.31
CA GLY A 164 8.08 2.48 6.00
C GLY A 164 9.10 1.60 5.26
N GLN A 165 9.51 0.50 5.89
CA GLN A 165 10.28 -0.58 5.27
C GLN A 165 9.36 -1.70 4.79
N VAL A 166 9.65 -2.22 3.61
CA VAL A 166 8.94 -3.36 3.03
C VAL A 166 9.97 -4.42 2.64
N GLU A 167 9.85 -5.61 3.24
CA GLU A 167 10.59 -6.79 2.80
C GLU A 167 9.86 -7.43 1.62
N LEU A 168 10.51 -7.48 0.46
CA LEU A 168 9.97 -8.05 -0.78
C LEU A 168 10.81 -9.24 -1.22
N PRO A 169 10.22 -10.45 -1.31
CA PRO A 169 10.91 -11.57 -1.90
C PRO A 169 10.95 -11.39 -3.41
N MET A 170 12.13 -11.56 -3.97
CA MET A 170 12.42 -11.41 -5.39
C MET A 170 13.27 -12.58 -5.89
N GLN A 171 13.31 -12.74 -7.20
CA GLN A 171 14.18 -13.66 -7.89
C GLN A 171 15.14 -12.83 -8.75
N LEU A 172 16.44 -13.07 -8.57
CA LEU A 172 17.46 -12.54 -9.45
C LEU A 172 17.68 -13.56 -10.57
N VAL A 173 17.40 -13.15 -11.80
CA VAL A 173 17.58 -13.94 -13.01
C VAL A 173 18.99 -13.68 -13.53
N PHE A 174 19.80 -14.72 -13.57
CA PHE A 174 21.10 -14.74 -14.23
C PHE A 174 21.01 -15.60 -15.49
N GLU A 175 21.95 -15.44 -16.41
CA GLU A 175 22.01 -16.26 -17.63
C GLU A 175 22.05 -17.78 -17.35
N THR A 176 22.61 -18.17 -16.20
CA THR A 176 22.83 -19.59 -15.86
C THR A 176 21.85 -20.16 -14.83
N LYS A 177 21.27 -19.32 -13.96
CA LYS A 177 20.42 -19.77 -12.84
C LYS A 177 19.56 -18.60 -12.32
N THR A 178 18.43 -18.93 -11.72
CA THR A 178 17.61 -17.98 -10.94
C THR A 178 17.80 -18.27 -9.45
N ILE A 179 18.05 -17.22 -8.65
CA ILE A 179 18.21 -17.34 -7.19
C ILE A 179 17.21 -16.47 -6.45
N SER A 180 16.77 -16.94 -5.28
CA SER A 180 15.87 -16.19 -4.42
C SER A 180 16.65 -15.16 -3.60
N THR A 181 16.12 -13.94 -3.56
CA THR A 181 16.65 -12.83 -2.77
C THR A 181 15.50 -12.17 -2.02
N THR A 182 15.78 -11.60 -0.87
CA THR A 182 14.86 -10.74 -0.12
C THR A 182 15.43 -9.34 -0.13
N VAL A 183 14.62 -8.39 -0.57
CA VAL A 183 15.04 -7.00 -0.68
C VAL A 183 14.22 -6.17 0.30
N VAL A 184 14.92 -5.41 1.13
CA VAL A 184 14.28 -4.45 2.02
C VAL A 184 14.34 -3.09 1.34
N ILE A 185 13.18 -2.53 1.04
CA ILE A 185 13.05 -1.20 0.44
C ILE A 185 12.50 -0.20 1.46
N LEU A 186 12.91 1.06 1.29
CA LEU A 186 12.34 2.21 1.95
C LEU A 186 11.47 2.97 0.95
N ILE A 187 10.24 3.26 1.37
CA ILE A 187 9.30 4.06 0.58
C ILE A 187 9.34 5.49 1.12
N GLN A 188 9.74 6.42 0.27
CA GLN A 188 9.79 7.83 0.61
C GLN A 188 8.90 8.63 -0.36
N PRO A 189 8.16 9.66 0.08
CA PRO A 189 7.42 10.50 -0.85
C PRO A 189 8.40 11.22 -1.77
N ASP A 190 8.08 11.28 -3.06
CA ASP A 190 8.87 12.05 -4.02
C ASP A 190 8.84 13.54 -3.67
N GLN A 191 9.98 14.23 -3.82
CA GLN A 191 10.08 15.65 -3.46
C GLN A 191 9.37 16.58 -4.45
N THR A 192 9.19 16.14 -5.69
CA THR A 192 8.63 16.96 -6.78
C THR A 192 7.13 16.71 -6.92
N ASP A 193 6.69 15.47 -6.69
CA ASP A 193 5.29 15.05 -6.76
C ASP A 193 4.90 14.19 -5.56
N TYR A 194 4.30 14.81 -4.54
CA TYR A 194 3.85 14.16 -3.31
C TYR A 194 2.80 13.04 -3.51
N LEU A 195 2.21 12.92 -4.71
CA LEU A 195 1.31 11.80 -5.04
C LEU A 195 2.07 10.55 -5.49
N ASN A 196 3.36 10.69 -5.81
CA ASN A 196 4.26 9.62 -6.17
C ASN A 196 5.22 9.31 -5.01
N ILE A 197 5.77 8.10 -5.06
CA ILE A 197 6.78 7.63 -4.12
C ILE A 197 8.06 7.33 -4.88
N ASP A 198 9.17 7.48 -4.17
CA ASP A 198 10.48 7.01 -4.56
C ASP A 198 10.82 5.76 -3.74
N VAL A 199 11.40 4.78 -4.41
CA VAL A 199 11.75 3.48 -3.83
C VAL A 199 13.26 3.39 -3.76
N GLN A 200 13.78 3.25 -2.54
CA GLN A 200 15.22 3.11 -2.32
C GLN A 200 15.55 1.77 -1.68
N ILE A 201 16.63 1.15 -2.13
CA ILE A 201 17.10 -0.11 -1.57
C ILE A 201 17.75 0.16 -0.21
N GLN A 202 17.27 -0.50 0.82
CA GLN A 202 17.92 -0.46 2.13
C GLN A 202 18.96 -1.56 2.25
N CYS A 203 18.58 -2.80 1.91
CA CYS A 203 19.50 -3.92 1.85
C CYS A 203 18.96 -5.08 0.99
N LEU A 204 19.88 -5.92 0.54
CA LEU A 204 19.66 -7.13 -0.24
C LEU A 204 20.14 -8.33 0.59
N PHE A 205 19.36 -9.40 0.63
CA PHE A 205 19.70 -10.66 1.27
C PHE A 205 19.43 -11.82 0.31
N ILE A 206 20.47 -12.47 -0.16
CA ILE A 206 20.42 -13.65 -1.01
C ILE A 206 20.56 -14.87 -0.13
N SER A 207 19.59 -15.79 -0.21
CA SER A 207 19.72 -17.09 0.44
C SER A 207 20.03 -18.17 -0.59
N ASP A 208 21.17 -18.81 -0.44
CA ASP A 208 21.59 -19.92 -1.29
C ASP A 208 22.07 -21.10 -0.43
N LEU A 209 21.32 -22.20 -0.50
CA LEU A 209 21.57 -23.42 0.28
C LEU A 209 22.87 -24.15 -0.12
N ASP A 210 23.35 -23.94 -1.35
CA ASP A 210 24.52 -24.63 -1.90
C ASP A 210 25.81 -23.82 -1.69
N LYS A 211 25.72 -22.49 -1.80
CA LYS A 211 26.89 -21.58 -1.80
C LYS A 211 26.99 -20.68 -0.55
N GLY A 212 25.99 -20.74 0.33
CA GLY A 212 25.90 -19.90 1.52
C GLY A 212 25.29 -18.53 1.24
N ASP A 213 24.67 -17.96 2.26
CA ASP A 213 23.94 -16.70 2.19
C ASP A 213 24.87 -15.50 1.93
N LEU A 214 24.34 -14.47 1.27
CA LEU A 214 25.03 -13.22 0.99
C LEU A 214 24.11 -12.05 1.32
N ALA A 215 24.66 -10.97 1.87
CA ALA A 215 23.90 -9.75 2.10
C ALA A 215 24.72 -8.52 1.72
N PHE A 216 24.00 -7.49 1.31
CA PHE A 216 24.60 -6.19 1.05
C PHE A 216 23.64 -5.07 1.48
N PRO A 217 24.10 -4.06 2.24
CA PRO A 217 25.39 -4.01 2.93
C PRO A 217 25.47 -5.03 4.08
N LEU A 218 26.67 -5.49 4.44
CA LEU A 218 26.90 -6.34 5.61
C LEU A 218 26.61 -5.61 6.92
N ALA A 219 26.82 -4.30 6.96
CA ALA A 219 26.51 -3.47 8.13
C ALA A 219 24.99 -3.19 8.31
N SER A 220 24.13 -3.80 7.48
CA SER A 220 22.67 -3.60 7.52
C SER A 220 21.94 -4.69 8.30
N GLU A 221 20.62 -4.52 8.49
CA GLU A 221 19.75 -5.56 9.07
C GLU A 221 19.70 -6.84 8.23
N CYS A 222 20.00 -6.77 6.92
CA CYS A 222 20.15 -7.98 6.11
C CYS A 222 21.44 -8.73 6.46
N GLY A 223 22.53 -8.01 6.75
CA GLY A 223 23.80 -8.61 7.14
C GLY A 223 23.76 -9.29 8.50
N SER A 224 22.97 -8.77 9.45
CA SER A 224 22.77 -9.42 10.75
C SER A 224 21.97 -10.72 10.67
N LYS A 225 21.26 -10.99 9.55
CA LYS A 225 20.60 -12.26 9.26
C LYS A 225 21.56 -13.33 8.74
N ILE A 226 22.75 -12.97 8.27
CA ILE A 226 23.77 -13.97 7.91
C ILE A 226 24.24 -14.63 9.21
N PRO A 227 24.06 -15.95 9.38
CA PRO A 227 24.61 -16.63 10.55
C PRO A 227 26.12 -16.42 10.54
N ALA A 228 26.66 -15.89 11.65
CA ALA A 228 28.10 -15.83 11.83
C ALA A 228 28.62 -17.26 11.66
N HIS A 229 29.36 -17.52 10.58
CA HIS A 229 30.18 -18.71 10.52
C HIS A 229 31.20 -18.55 11.65
N GLU A 230 30.91 -19.18 12.78
CA GLU A 230 31.87 -19.48 13.83
C GLU A 230 32.94 -20.33 13.15
N GLU A 231 34.11 -19.72 12.89
CA GLU A 231 35.32 -20.40 12.44
C GLU A 231 35.76 -21.51 13.42
#